data_AF-A0A7C7DZI7-F1
#
_entry.id   AF-A0A7C7DZI7-F1
#
_cell.length_a   1.000
_cell.length_b   1.000
_cell.length_c   1.000
_cell.angle_alpha   90.00
_cell.angle_beta   90.00
_cell.angle_gamma   90.00
#
_symmetry.space_group_name_H-M   'P 1'
#
loop_
_entity.id
_entity.type
_entity.pdbx_description
1 polymer ?
#
loop_
_entity_poly.entity_id
_entity_poly.type
_entity_poly.pdbx_seq_one_letter_code
_entity_poly.pdbx_strand_id
1 'polypeptide(L)'
;MIDQLDALLESSRRVPMSSLRMVDYNAARQVIERLRVNVPSSIIESERMLQERDRILEAAEAEAARVVEQAKRRAQEILSSDALVAAARQEAERIIIDSQRAAQQRRDEADRYAARVLEELAEKLGVISKQVDNGLELLRQNLELSAASPKSERRT
;
A
#
# COMPACT_ATOMS: atom_id res chain seq x y z
N MET A 1 58.22 22.14 22.15
CA MET A 1 59.38 22.54 21.32
C MET A 1 59.64 24.03 21.46
N ILE A 2 58.59 24.86 21.36
CA ILE A 2 58.63 26.27 21.78
C ILE A 2 59.10 26.38 23.24
N ASP A 3 58.64 25.49 24.12
CA ASP A 3 59.03 25.44 25.55
C ASP A 3 60.54 25.16 25.75
N GLN A 4 61.18 24.46 24.82
CA GLN A 4 62.63 24.20 24.87
C GLN A 4 63.43 25.42 24.39
N LEU A 5 62.89 26.18 23.43
CA LEU A 5 63.46 27.45 23.00
C LEU A 5 63.30 28.50 24.12
N ASP A 6 62.17 28.50 24.80
CA ASP A 6 61.87 29.41 25.91
C ASP A 6 62.75 29.11 27.13
N ALA A 7 62.89 27.83 27.51
CA ALA A 7 63.82 27.41 28.55
C ALA A 7 65.29 27.75 28.21
N LEU A 8 65.68 27.68 26.93
CA LEU A 8 67.02 28.09 26.47
C LEU A 8 67.22 29.61 26.58
N LEU A 9 66.18 30.40 26.34
CA LEU A 9 66.20 31.86 26.49
C LEU A 9 66.20 32.27 27.98
N GLU A 10 65.47 31.57 28.84
CA GLU A 10 65.45 31.84 30.28
C GLU A 10 66.78 31.50 30.96
N SER A 11 67.41 30.39 30.58
CA SER A 11 68.69 29.91 31.12
C SER A 11 69.92 30.63 30.56
N SER A 12 69.75 31.52 29.59
CA SER A 12 70.83 32.27 28.95
C SER A 12 71.43 33.36 29.88
N ARG A 13 72.76 33.49 29.86
CA ARG A 13 73.49 34.41 30.76
C ARG A 13 73.34 35.85 30.27
N ARG A 14 73.01 36.80 31.15
CA ARG A 14 72.97 38.23 30.79
C ARG A 14 74.37 38.78 30.60
N VAL A 15 74.55 39.62 29.58
CA VAL A 15 75.81 40.35 29.36
C VAL A 15 75.82 41.63 30.22
N PRO A 16 76.87 41.89 31.02
CA PRO A 16 76.94 43.10 31.84
C PRO A 16 76.85 44.38 31.01
N MET A 17 76.13 45.40 31.50
CA MET A 17 75.90 46.69 30.81
C MET A 17 75.17 46.61 29.45
N SER A 18 74.49 45.50 29.14
CA SER A 18 73.70 45.32 27.92
C SER A 18 72.36 44.62 28.19
N SER A 19 71.37 44.85 27.34
CA SER A 19 70.10 44.09 27.33
C SER A 19 70.21 42.73 26.63
N LEU A 20 71.39 42.40 26.09
CA LEU A 20 71.65 41.16 25.37
C LEU A 20 71.84 39.96 26.33
N ARG A 21 71.37 38.78 25.90
CA ARG A 21 71.65 37.51 26.57
C ARG A 21 72.55 36.61 25.72
N MET A 22 73.49 35.95 26.37
CA MET A 22 74.42 35.00 25.78
C MET A 22 73.77 33.62 25.75
N VAL A 23 73.46 33.16 24.54
CA VAL A 23 72.82 31.88 24.25
C VAL A 23 73.86 30.93 23.64
N ASP A 24 73.81 29.65 24.01
CA ASP A 24 74.61 28.62 23.34
C ASP A 24 74.13 28.44 21.90
N TYR A 25 74.98 28.84 20.95
CA TYR A 25 74.72 28.75 19.53
C TYR A 25 74.38 27.32 19.08
N ASN A 26 75.06 26.29 19.62
CA ASN A 26 74.84 24.90 19.21
C ASN A 26 73.49 24.38 19.72
N ALA A 27 73.14 24.69 20.97
CA ALA A 27 71.84 24.32 21.54
C ALA A 27 70.69 25.03 20.80
N ALA A 28 70.81 26.33 20.55
CA ALA A 28 69.82 27.10 19.79
C ALA A 28 69.67 26.58 18.36
N ARG A 29 70.79 26.31 17.69
CA ARG A 29 70.81 25.75 16.33
C ARG A 29 70.13 24.38 16.28
N GLN A 30 70.34 23.52 17.27
CA GLN A 30 69.69 22.20 17.31
C GLN A 30 68.18 22.28 17.52
N VAL A 31 67.69 23.23 18.33
CA VAL A 31 66.24 23.46 18.50
C VAL A 31 65.63 24.01 17.21
N ILE A 32 66.30 24.98 16.55
CA ILE A 32 65.87 25.54 15.27
C ILE A 32 65.83 24.48 14.17
N GLU A 33 66.85 23.62 14.07
CA GLU A 33 66.89 22.53 13.09
C GLU A 33 65.75 21.53 13.32
N ARG A 34 65.46 21.18 14.58
CA ARG A 34 64.31 20.30 14.90
C ARG A 34 62.97 20.94 14.56
N LEU A 35 62.80 22.24 14.80
CA LEU A 35 61.61 22.97 14.37
C LEU A 35 61.51 22.99 12.83
N ARG A 36 62.63 23.22 12.15
CA ARG A 36 62.69 23.27 10.68
C ARG A 36 62.31 21.95 10.02
N VAL A 37 62.60 20.81 10.66
CA VAL A 37 62.24 19.48 10.13
C VAL A 37 60.81 19.09 10.49
N ASN A 38 60.37 19.32 11.73
CA ASN A 38 59.10 18.77 12.24
C ASN A 38 57.88 19.68 12.08
N VAL A 39 58.05 21.00 12.07
CA VAL A 39 56.92 21.94 11.91
C VAL A 39 56.32 21.81 10.51
N PRO A 40 57.10 21.77 9.41
CA PRO A 40 56.51 21.62 8.07
C PRO A 40 55.77 20.30 7.89
N SER A 41 56.30 19.18 8.40
CA SER A 41 55.66 17.87 8.26
C SER A 41 54.34 17.77 9.04
N SER A 42 54.30 18.31 10.27
CA SER A 42 53.06 18.35 11.07
C SER A 42 51.99 19.27 10.48
N ILE A 43 52.36 20.37 9.83
CA ILE A 43 51.42 21.23 9.09
C ILE A 43 50.84 20.47 7.89
N ILE A 44 51.68 19.83 7.07
CA ILE A 44 51.23 19.04 5.90
C ILE A 44 50.30 17.90 6.32
N GLU A 45 50.61 17.21 7.42
CA GLU A 45 49.76 16.15 7.95
C GLU A 45 48.41 16.70 8.44
N SER A 46 48.41 17.83 9.14
CA SER A 46 47.19 18.50 9.61
C SER A 46 46.30 18.94 8.44
N GLU A 47 46.90 19.52 7.38
CA GLU A 47 46.18 19.90 6.16
C GLU A 47 45.54 18.68 5.47
N ARG A 48 46.26 17.55 5.41
CA ARG A 48 45.70 16.30 4.88
C ARG A 48 44.55 15.78 5.73
N MET A 49 44.67 15.82 7.05
CA MET A 49 43.58 15.40 7.94
C MET A 49 42.33 16.27 7.76
N LEU A 50 42.50 17.59 7.60
CA LEU A 50 41.39 18.50 7.32
C LEU A 50 40.72 18.18 5.98
N GLN A 51 41.50 18.00 4.91
CA GLN A 51 40.98 17.62 3.60
C GLN A 51 40.22 16.29 3.63
N GLU A 52 40.74 15.29 4.34
CA GLU A 52 40.08 13.99 4.46
C GLU A 52 38.79 14.09 5.28
N ARG A 53 38.81 14.87 6.37
CA ARG A 53 37.62 15.14 7.18
C ARG A 53 36.53 15.83 6.36
N ASP A 54 36.89 16.80 5.53
CA ASP A 54 35.92 17.49 4.68
C ASP A 54 35.36 16.54 3.60
N ARG A 55 36.20 15.69 2.98
CA ARG A 55 35.72 14.64 2.05
C ARG A 55 34.76 13.66 2.72
N ILE A 56 35.07 13.22 3.94
CA ILE A 56 34.19 12.31 4.70
C ILE A 56 32.86 12.98 4.99
N LEU A 57 32.86 14.27 5.36
CA LEU A 57 31.63 15.03 5.60
C LEU A 57 30.80 15.17 4.32
N GLU A 58 31.41 15.56 3.21
CA GLU A 58 30.71 15.66 1.92
C GLU A 58 30.10 14.31 1.49
N ALA A 59 30.86 13.21 1.65
CA ALA A 59 30.37 11.87 1.36
C ALA A 59 29.20 11.46 2.27
N ALA A 60 29.29 11.79 3.57
CA ALA A 60 28.23 11.51 4.54
C ALA A 60 26.97 12.32 4.25
N GLU A 61 27.10 13.59 3.87
CA GLU A 61 25.97 14.45 3.48
C GLU A 61 25.30 13.95 2.20
N ALA A 62 26.08 13.57 1.19
CA ALA A 62 25.56 13.00 -0.05
C ALA A 62 24.81 11.68 0.20
N GLU A 63 25.36 10.80 1.04
CA GLU A 63 24.73 9.54 1.40
C GLU A 63 23.46 9.76 2.23
N ALA A 64 23.48 10.68 3.20
CA ALA A 64 22.30 11.05 3.96
C ALA A 64 21.17 11.57 3.07
N ALA A 65 21.49 12.46 2.12
CA ALA A 65 20.54 12.96 1.13
C ALA A 65 19.98 11.81 0.28
N ARG A 66 20.83 10.88 -0.17
CA ARG A 66 20.42 9.71 -0.94
C ARG A 66 19.46 8.81 -0.16
N VAL A 67 19.75 8.55 1.12
CA VAL A 67 18.90 7.73 2.01
C VAL A 67 17.55 8.39 2.22
N VAL A 68 17.51 9.70 2.49
CA VAL A 68 16.27 10.45 2.66
C VAL A 68 15.42 10.40 1.39
N GLU A 69 16.00 10.61 0.22
CA GLU A 69 15.27 10.54 -1.05
C GLU A 69 14.77 9.12 -1.35
N GLN A 70 15.54 8.09 -1.04
CA GLN A 70 15.09 6.71 -1.16
C GLN A 70 13.94 6.39 -0.20
N ALA A 71 13.98 6.90 1.04
CA ALA A 71 12.91 6.73 2.01
C ALA A 71 11.62 7.43 1.56
N LYS A 72 11.71 8.65 1.02
CA LYS A 72 10.57 9.38 0.47
C LYS A 72 9.93 8.63 -0.71
N ARG A 73 10.73 8.12 -1.65
CA ARG A 73 10.22 7.33 -2.78
C ARG A 73 9.47 6.08 -2.31
N ARG A 74 10.07 5.32 -1.39
CA ARG A 74 9.42 4.13 -0.80
C ARG A 74 8.12 4.48 -0.08
N ALA A 75 8.08 5.57 0.66
CA ALA A 75 6.86 6.03 1.34
C ALA A 75 5.76 6.37 0.33
N GLN A 76 6.09 7.03 -0.78
CA GLN A 76 5.14 7.33 -1.85
C GLN A 76 4.62 6.05 -2.53
N GLU A 77 5.48 5.08 -2.80
CA GLU A 77 5.10 3.78 -3.35
C GLU A 77 4.13 3.03 -2.43
N ILE A 78 4.42 2.98 -1.13
CA ILE A 78 3.54 2.35 -0.13
C ILE A 78 2.18 3.03 -0.09
N LEU A 79 2.15 4.37 0.01
CA LEU A 79 0.89 5.13 0.03
C LEU A 79 0.08 4.93 -1.25
N SER A 80 0.75 4.88 -2.41
CA SER A 80 0.10 4.60 -3.69
C SER A 80 -0.48 3.18 -3.74
N SER A 81 0.24 2.19 -3.21
CA SER A 81 -0.23 0.82 -3.12
C SER A 81 -1.42 0.70 -2.17
N ASP A 82 -1.36 1.33 -1.00
CA ASP A 82 -2.46 1.32 -0.02
C ASP A 82 -3.71 2.01 -0.58
N ALA A 83 -3.54 3.15 -1.25
CA ALA A 83 -4.64 3.84 -1.93
C ALA A 83 -5.27 2.96 -3.01
N LEU A 84 -4.47 2.26 -3.82
CA LEU A 84 -4.95 1.32 -4.83
C LEU A 84 -5.71 0.15 -4.20
N VAL A 85 -5.19 -0.44 -3.12
CA VAL A 85 -5.84 -1.54 -2.41
C VAL A 85 -7.16 -1.08 -1.78
N ALA A 86 -7.19 0.12 -1.19
CA ALA A 86 -8.41 0.69 -0.63
C ALA A 86 -9.48 0.92 -1.71
N ALA A 87 -9.10 1.51 -2.85
CA ALA A 87 -10.00 1.71 -3.99
C ALA A 87 -10.52 0.37 -4.55
N ALA A 88 -9.65 -0.63 -4.67
CA ALA A 88 -10.04 -1.97 -5.13
C ALA A 88 -11.04 -2.65 -4.16
N ARG A 89 -10.84 -2.50 -2.84
CA ARG A 89 -11.78 -3.02 -1.83
C ARG A 89 -13.15 -2.33 -1.92
N GLN A 90 -13.16 -1.01 -2.07
CA GLN A 90 -14.41 -0.24 -2.22
C GLN A 90 -15.18 -0.67 -3.48
N GLU A 91 -14.50 -0.83 -4.60
CA GLU A 91 -15.14 -1.29 -5.85
C GLU A 91 -15.63 -2.74 -5.73
N ALA A 92 -14.87 -3.62 -5.07
CA ALA A 92 -15.32 -4.98 -4.81
C ALA A 92 -16.59 -5.02 -3.95
N GLU A 93 -16.67 -4.21 -2.89
CA GLU A 93 -17.86 -4.11 -2.04
C GLU A 93 -19.06 -3.57 -2.83
N ARG A 94 -18.85 -2.56 -3.66
CA ARG A 94 -19.88 -2.05 -4.57
C ARG A 94 -20.38 -3.12 -5.54
N ILE A 95 -19.49 -3.87 -6.18
CA ILE A 95 -19.85 -4.98 -7.08
C ILE A 95 -20.69 -6.03 -6.35
N ILE A 96 -20.34 -6.37 -5.10
CA ILE A 96 -21.10 -7.34 -4.29
C ILE A 96 -22.52 -6.81 -4.02
N ILE A 97 -22.65 -5.56 -3.57
CA ILE A 97 -23.96 -4.95 -3.30
C ILE A 97 -24.82 -4.89 -4.56
N ASP A 98 -24.26 -4.46 -5.68
CA ASP A 98 -24.98 -4.37 -6.96
C ASP A 98 -25.37 -5.76 -7.46
N SER A 99 -24.50 -6.76 -7.31
CA SER A 99 -24.79 -8.15 -7.67
C SER A 99 -25.91 -8.74 -6.81
N GLN A 100 -25.90 -8.48 -5.50
CA GLN A 100 -26.97 -8.91 -4.59
C GLN A 100 -28.30 -8.26 -4.95
N ARG A 101 -28.31 -6.96 -5.24
CA ARG A 101 -29.51 -6.25 -5.68
C ARG A 101 -30.05 -6.82 -6.99
N ALA A 102 -29.20 -7.05 -7.98
CA ALA A 102 -29.57 -7.65 -9.26
C ALA A 102 -30.06 -9.09 -9.11
N ALA A 103 -29.47 -9.88 -8.21
CA ALA A 103 -29.94 -11.22 -7.91
C ALA A 103 -31.33 -11.22 -7.27
N GLN A 104 -31.59 -10.30 -6.33
CA GLN A 104 -32.91 -10.15 -5.72
C GLN A 104 -33.96 -9.73 -6.74
N GLN A 105 -33.66 -8.72 -7.57
CA GLN A 105 -34.57 -8.29 -8.63
C GLN A 105 -34.92 -9.42 -9.60
N ARG A 106 -33.93 -10.21 -10.03
CA ARG A 106 -34.17 -11.37 -10.90
C ARG A 106 -35.04 -12.43 -10.24
N ARG A 107 -34.86 -12.69 -8.95
CA ARG A 107 -35.73 -13.60 -8.18
C ARG A 107 -37.16 -13.09 -8.16
N ASP A 108 -37.36 -11.82 -7.79
CA ASP A 108 -38.68 -11.22 -7.70
C ASP A 108 -39.39 -11.21 -9.07
N GLU A 109 -38.65 -11.00 -10.16
CA GLU A 109 -39.17 -11.08 -11.53
C GLU A 109 -39.53 -12.51 -11.93
N ALA A 110 -38.69 -13.49 -11.59
CA ALA A 110 -38.94 -14.90 -11.86
C ALA A 110 -40.17 -15.40 -11.08
N ASP A 111 -40.30 -15.02 -9.80
CA ASP A 111 -41.44 -15.39 -8.96
C ASP A 111 -42.74 -14.78 -9.50
N ARG A 112 -42.72 -13.48 -9.88
CA ARG A 112 -43.86 -12.83 -10.54
C ARG A 112 -44.22 -13.50 -11.87
N TYR A 113 -43.22 -13.93 -12.63
CA TYR A 113 -43.46 -14.66 -13.87
C TYR A 113 -44.10 -16.02 -13.62
N ALA A 114 -43.57 -16.79 -12.67
CA ALA A 114 -44.10 -18.09 -12.29
C ALA A 114 -45.54 -17.98 -11.78
N ALA A 115 -45.84 -17.00 -10.91
CA ALA A 115 -47.19 -16.76 -10.41
C ALA A 115 -48.18 -16.52 -11.55
N ARG A 116 -47.86 -15.65 -12.51
CA ARG A 116 -48.71 -15.36 -13.67
C ARG A 116 -48.97 -16.61 -14.52
N VAL A 117 -47.94 -17.42 -14.77
CA VAL A 117 -48.08 -18.66 -15.55
C VAL A 117 -48.97 -19.67 -14.82
N LEU A 118 -48.82 -19.78 -13.49
CA LEU A 118 -49.64 -20.66 -12.66
C LEU A 118 -51.10 -20.19 -12.60
N GLU A 119 -51.34 -18.88 -12.53
CA GLU A 119 -52.69 -18.30 -12.60
C GLU A 119 -53.36 -18.61 -13.95
N GLU A 120 -52.65 -18.40 -15.06
CA GLU A 120 -53.16 -18.72 -16.40
C GLU A 120 -53.46 -20.23 -16.56
N LEU A 121 -52.60 -21.08 -16.00
CA LEU A 121 -52.83 -22.53 -15.98
C LEU A 121 -54.06 -22.89 -15.15
N ALA A 122 -54.23 -22.29 -13.97
CA ALA A 122 -55.38 -22.53 -13.11
C ALA A 122 -56.69 -22.14 -13.79
N GLU A 123 -56.71 -21.00 -14.51
CA GLU A 123 -57.87 -20.57 -15.29
C GLU A 123 -58.21 -21.57 -16.39
N LYS A 124 -57.21 -22.01 -17.17
CA LYS A 124 -57.39 -23.02 -18.24
C LYS A 124 -57.92 -24.35 -17.68
N LEU A 125 -57.36 -24.83 -16.57
CA LEU A 125 -57.84 -26.03 -15.91
C LEU A 125 -59.28 -25.88 -15.42
N GLY A 126 -59.66 -24.70 -14.92
CA GLY A 126 -61.04 -24.39 -14.53
C GLY A 126 -62.02 -24.48 -15.71
N VAL A 127 -61.62 -24.00 -16.90
CA VAL A 127 -62.42 -24.14 -18.13
C VAL A 127 -62.58 -25.61 -18.52
N ILE A 128 -61.48 -26.37 -18.53
CA ILE A 128 -61.51 -27.79 -18.89
C ILE A 128 -62.38 -28.58 -17.90
N SER A 129 -62.26 -28.33 -16.59
CA SER A 129 -63.08 -28.99 -15.58
C SER A 129 -64.57 -28.74 -15.80
N LYS A 130 -64.96 -27.48 -16.07
CA LYS A 130 -66.36 -27.15 -16.41
C LYS A 130 -66.86 -27.88 -17.65
N GLN A 131 -66.02 -28.03 -18.67
CA GLN A 131 -66.36 -28.79 -19.88
C GLN A 131 -66.58 -30.29 -19.56
N VAL A 132 -65.73 -30.86 -18.71
CA VAL A 132 -65.88 -32.25 -18.25
C VAL A 132 -67.16 -32.43 -17.45
N ASP A 133 -67.45 -31.54 -16.50
CA ASP A 133 -68.66 -31.58 -15.67
C ASP A 133 -69.93 -31.50 -16.52
N ASN A 134 -69.97 -30.55 -17.46
CA ASN A 134 -71.08 -30.41 -18.40
C ASN A 134 -71.25 -31.68 -19.27
N GLY A 135 -70.15 -32.28 -19.72
CA GLY A 135 -70.18 -33.52 -20.49
C GLY A 135 -70.71 -34.72 -19.69
N LEU A 136 -70.32 -34.85 -18.43
CA LEU A 136 -70.82 -35.89 -17.52
C LEU A 136 -72.31 -35.72 -17.21
N GLU A 137 -72.77 -34.48 -17.03
CA GLU A 137 -74.18 -34.15 -16.79
C GLU A 137 -75.05 -34.54 -17.99
N LEU A 138 -74.63 -34.20 -19.22
CA LEU A 138 -75.34 -34.60 -20.45
C LEU A 138 -75.41 -36.13 -20.60
N LEU A 139 -74.33 -36.86 -20.27
CA LEU A 139 -74.33 -38.31 -20.31
C LEU A 139 -75.30 -38.92 -19.29
N ARG A 140 -75.36 -38.37 -18.07
CA ARG A 140 -76.33 -38.80 -17.05
C ARG A 140 -77.77 -38.58 -17.50
N GLN A 141 -78.08 -37.40 -18.03
CA GLN A 141 -79.41 -37.09 -18.56
C GLN A 141 -79.80 -38.05 -19.69
N ASN A 142 -78.87 -38.34 -20.62
CA ASN A 142 -79.12 -39.32 -21.69
C ASN A 142 -79.36 -40.74 -21.17
N LEU A 143 -78.62 -41.17 -20.14
CA LEU A 143 -78.82 -42.47 -19.49
C LEU A 143 -80.18 -42.55 -18.79
N GLU A 144 -80.62 -41.48 -18.11
CA GLU A 144 -81.94 -41.39 -17.48
C GLU A 144 -83.07 -41.42 -18.50
N LEU A 145 -82.94 -40.66 -19.61
CA LEU A 145 -83.89 -40.69 -20.74
C LEU A 145 -83.98 -42.08 -21.40
N SER A 146 -82.84 -42.78 -21.54
CA SER A 146 -82.79 -44.13 -22.08
C SER A 146 -83.39 -45.17 -21.12
N ALA A 147 -83.19 -45.02 -19.81
CA ALA A 147 -83.81 -45.87 -18.79
C ALA A 147 -85.32 -45.62 -18.63
N ALA A 148 -85.78 -44.39 -18.88
CA ALA A 148 -87.18 -43.99 -18.84
C ALA A 148 -88.01 -44.41 -20.08
N SER A 149 -87.39 -45.05 -21.08
CA SER A 149 -88.10 -45.69 -22.21
C SER A 149 -88.24 -47.20 -22.01
N PRO A 150 -89.27 -47.70 -21.28
CA PRO A 150 -89.57 -49.12 -21.24
C PRO A 150 -90.26 -49.56 -22.53
N LYS A 151 -89.66 -50.54 -23.22
CA LYS A 151 -90.24 -51.48 -24.20
C LYS A 151 -91.68 -51.15 -24.66
N SER A 152 -91.81 -50.35 -25.73
CA SER A 152 -92.99 -50.39 -26.59
C SER A 152 -92.60 -50.94 -27.96
N GLU A 153 -92.35 -52.25 -28.02
CA GLU A 153 -92.48 -53.06 -29.25
C GLU A 153 -92.41 -54.55 -28.88
N ARG A 154 -93.43 -54.99 -28.16
CA ARG A 154 -93.97 -56.35 -28.29
C ARG A 154 -95.39 -56.19 -28.82
N ARG A 155 -95.63 -56.76 -30.01
CA ARG A 155 -96.88 -57.00 -30.77
C ARG A 155 -96.67 -56.45 -32.17
N THR A 156 -96.88 -57.15 -33.26
CA THR A 156 -97.39 -58.50 -33.57
C THR A 156 -97.09 -58.67 -35.05
#